data_AF-A0A3B9P3T5-F1
#
_entry.id   AF-A0A3B9P3T5-F1
#
_cell.length_a   1.000
_cell.length_b   1.000
_cell.length_c   1.000
_cell.angle_alpha   90.00
_cell.angle_beta   90.00
_cell.angle_gamma   90.00
#
_symmetry.space_group_name_H-M   'P 1'
#
loop_
_entity.id
_entity.type
_entity.pdbx_description
1 polymer ?
#
loop_
_entity_poly.entity_id
_entity_poly.type
_entity_poly.pdbx_seq_one_letter_code
_entity_poly.pdbx_strand_id
1 'polypeptide(L)' 'MESRYSIKDLEQLSGIKAHTLRAWEQRHKLINPKRTSTNIRFYGDDDLRTILNAS' A
#
# COMPACT_ATOMS: atom_id res chain seq x y z
N MET A 1 -3.45 -6.65 16.47
CA MET A 1 -3.87 -7.36 15.24
C MET A 1 -3.19 -6.64 14.10
N GLU A 2 -2.28 -7.30 13.37
CA GLU A 2 -1.66 -6.67 12.20
C GLU A 2 -2.64 -6.79 11.03
N SER A 3 -3.18 -5.66 10.59
CA SER A 3 -4.13 -5.63 9.48
C SER A 3 -3.33 -5.70 8.19
N ARG A 4 -3.54 -6.77 7.42
CA ARG A 4 -2.89 -6.98 6.12
C ARG A 4 -3.86 -6.54 5.04
N TYR A 5 -3.51 -5.46 4.36
CA TYR A 5 -4.29 -4.90 3.26
C TYR A 5 -3.67 -5.30 1.93
N SER A 6 -4.51 -5.64 0.96
CA SER A 6 -4.08 -5.77 -0.42
C SER A 6 -4.07 -4.41 -1.10
N ILE A 7 -3.42 -4.28 -2.25
CA ILE A 7 -3.45 -3.02 -3.03
C ILE A 7 -4.88 -2.60 -3.42
N LYS A 8 -5.81 -3.56 -3.53
CA LYS A 8 -7.24 -3.32 -3.71
C LYS A 8 -7.90 -2.70 -2.47
N ASP A 9 -7.58 -3.20 -1.28
CA ASP A 9 -8.11 -2.64 -0.03
C ASP A 9 -7.60 -1.21 0.16
N LEU A 10 -6.31 -0.98 -0.10
CA LEU A 10 -5.74 0.38 -0.08
C LEU A 10 -6.44 1.30 -1.09
N GLU A 11 -6.77 0.80 -2.27
CA GLU A 11 -7.54 1.57 -3.26
C GLU A 11 -8.93 1.95 -2.74
N GLN A 12 -9.62 1.03 -2.08
CA GLN A 12 -10.96 1.28 -1.54
C GLN A 12 -10.94 2.17 -0.29
N LEU A 13 -9.93 2.03 0.57
CA LEU A 13 -9.79 2.78 1.82
C LEU A 13 -9.28 4.20 1.60
N SER A 14 -8.26 4.38 0.75
CA SER A 14 -7.69 5.69 0.46
C SER A 14 -8.38 6.43 -0.70
N GLY A 15 -9.12 5.71 -1.54
CA GLY A 15 -9.65 6.25 -2.81
C GLY A 15 -8.58 6.41 -3.90
N ILE A 16 -7.31 6.09 -3.62
CA ILE A 16 -6.20 6.21 -4.57
C ILE A 16 -6.07 4.92 -5.37
N LYS A 17 -6.09 5.04 -6.69
CA LYS A 17 -5.95 3.88 -7.59
C LYS A 17 -4.66 3.11 -7.36
N ALA A 18 -4.73 1.78 -7.45
CA ALA A 18 -3.58 0.89 -7.30
C ALA A 18 -2.41 1.21 -8.25
N HIS A 19 -2.69 1.75 -9.43
CA HIS A 19 -1.66 2.21 -10.37
C HIS A 19 -0.88 3.43 -9.85
N THR A 20 -1.53 4.34 -9.13
CA THR A 20 -0.90 5.51 -8.52
C THR A 20 0.00 5.10 -7.37
N LEU A 21 -0.47 4.16 -6.53
CA LEU A 21 0.35 3.58 -5.47
C LEU A 21 1.63 2.93 -6.02
N ARG A 22 1.55 2.24 -7.16
CA ARG A 22 2.73 1.72 -7.87
C ARG A 22 3.65 2.82 -8.38
N ALA A 23 3.09 3.93 -8.89
CA ALA A 23 3.90 5.07 -9.32
C ALA A 23 4.63 5.72 -8.14
N TRP A 24 4.02 5.78 -6.95
CA TRP A 24 4.66 6.27 -5.73
C TRP A 24 5.74 5.32 -5.21
N GLU A 25 5.53 4.01 -5.30
CA GLU A 25 6.55 2.99 -5.02
C GLU A 25 7.79 3.23 -5.89
N GLN A 26 7.60 3.52 -7.19
CA GLN A 26 8.69 3.74 -8.13
C GLN A 26 9.34 5.12 -8.02
N ARG A 27 8.57 6.20 -7.85
CA ARG A 27 9.08 7.58 -7.84
C ARG A 27 9.68 8.00 -6.50
N HIS A 28 9.02 7.65 -5.39
CA HIS A 28 9.36 8.20 -4.08
C HIS A 28 9.72 7.13 -3.06
N LYS A 29 9.57 5.83 -3.39
CA LYS A 29 9.69 4.73 -2.43
C LYS A 29 8.87 4.98 -1.16
N LEU A 30 7.74 5.68 -1.30
CA LEU A 30 6.87 6.12 -0.20
C LEU A 30 6.24 4.96 0.56
N ILE A 31 6.04 3.83 -0.13
CA ILE A 31 5.39 2.63 0.40
C ILE A 31 6.25 1.43 0.02
N ASN A 32 6.46 0.54 0.99
CA ASN A 32 7.36 -0.59 0.82
C ASN A 32 6.56 -1.89 0.99
N PRO A 33 6.05 -2.49 -0.10
CA PRO A 33 5.20 -3.66 0.00
C PRO A 33 5.96 -4.80 0.66
N LYS A 34 5.44 -5.28 1.79
CA LYS A 34 5.95 -6.48 2.42
C LYS A 34 5.53 -7.67 1.56
N ARG A 35 6.43 -8.65 1.42
CA ARG A 35 6.15 -9.89 0.68
C ARG A 35 5.92 -11.01 1.67
N THR A 36 4.85 -11.77 1.49
CA THR A 36 4.64 -13.00 2.26
C THR A 36 5.61 -14.08 1.79
N SER A 37 5.70 -15.18 2.54
CA SER A 37 6.38 -16.41 2.12
C SER A 37 5.89 -16.94 0.76
N THR A 38 4.67 -16.56 0.34
CA THR A 38 4.07 -16.90 -0.96
C THR A 38 4.36 -15.86 -2.06
N ASN A 39 5.26 -14.89 -1.81
CA ASN A 39 5.62 -13.82 -2.74
C ASN A 39 4.45 -12.85 -3.09
N ILE A 40 3.40 -12.84 -2.26
CA ILE A 40 2.26 -11.94 -2.39
C ILE A 40 2.58 -10.62 -1.70
N ARG A 41 2.36 -9.51 -2.40
CA ARG A 41 2.53 -8.16 -1.84
C ARG A 41 1.36 -7.83 -0.92
N PHE A 42 1.67 -7.43 0.31
CA PHE A 42 0.70 -6.95 1.26
C PHE A 42 1.22 -5.67 1.91
N TYR A 43 0.27 -4.88 2.40
CA TYR A 43 0.50 -3.59 3.03
C TYR A 43 -0.01 -3.63 4.46
N GLY A 44 0.69 -2.96 5.35
CA GLY A 44 0.27 -2.82 6.74
C GLY A 44 -0.51 -1.55 7.00
N ASP A 45 -0.92 -1.36 8.25
CA ASP A 45 -1.54 -0.12 8.72
C ASP A 45 -0.61 1.11 8.53
N ASP A 46 0.71 0.92 8.57
CA ASP A 46 1.69 1.99 8.37
C ASP A 46 1.73 2.49 6.92
N ASP A 47 1.67 1.57 5.95
CA ASP A 47 1.55 1.89 4.53
C ASP A 47 0.23 2.63 4.26
N LEU A 48 -0.88 2.16 4.84
CA LEU A 48 -2.19 2.81 4.73
C LEU A 48 -2.15 4.24 5.29
N ARG A 49 -1.57 4.43 6.48
CA ARG A 49 -1.39 5.77 7.06
C ARG A 49 -0.55 6.67 6.17
N THR A 50 0.54 6.16 5.61
CA THR A 50 1.39 6.94 4.71
C THR A 50 0.64 7.40 3.47
N ILE A 51 -0.18 6.50 2.88
CA ILE A 51 -1.02 6.82 1.72
C ILE A 51 -2.06 7.88 2.06
N LEU A 52 -2.72 7.76 3.22
CA LEU A 52 -3.72 8.73 3.67
C LEU A 52 -3.13 10.12 3.92
N ASN A 53 -1.88 10.20 4.41
CA ASN A 53 -1.18 11.47 4.64
C ASN A 53 -0.59 12.09 3.36
N ALA A 54 -0.45 11.32 2.29
CA ALA A 54 0.14 11.79 1.04
C ALA A 54 -0.90 12.40 0.07
N SER A 55 -2.18 12.51 0.48
CA SER A 55 -3.25 13.17 -0.27
C SER A 55 -3.29 14.69 -0.05
#